data_AF-A0A254RUQ7-F1
#
_entry.id   AF-A0A254RUQ7-F1
#
_cell.length_a   1.000
_cell.length_b   1.000
_cell.length_c   1.000
_cell.angle_alpha   90.00
_cell.angle_beta   90.00
_cell.angle_gamma   90.00
#
_symmetry.space_group_name_H-M   'P 1'
#
loop_
_entity.id
_entity.type
_entity.pdbx_description
1 polymer ?
#
loop_
_entity_poly.entity_id
_entity_poly.type
_entity_poly.pdbx_seq_one_letter_code
_entity_poly.pdbx_strand_id
1 'polypeptide(L)'
;MTYERILFLFGKGKDFATAKKQAESEVSKAFYFGREFENFEDINIFGDSEESAALLATSVLVGRNENYLIMFLDTFGNDFRKDGTWNDETTRYNVGTRFDYDVQIVERIHNNIMGWESGPVPKFGKYIKKMLCGFRGWSKCNVECKDEGAFIRTGNNSWDICRGGAFFRADYSTVDTYGWAAGTDGELQKGDSTGRIYKYDEDLKAWIIADYVSYDYVTLMLNGCTHKREGEIGLNPRDKTYYVCVYYTDSEVGIDGYKWQKAREIDFIKRDNKCDSEDFDRIIAGIDTVTNRYYCSANGWVDFMAWSFDVPKEYRFNPDIDYGSMTDKRDGKTYRTVKIGNQTWMAENLNYAGDGIGHCYDDVSENCETGGRLYKWDVARDVCPEGWHLPSKKEFETLFSAVKRAYDKYDKAQYSLADMFKATSGWKNDYSRWTQGLDVVGFSAVPAGGKHIYSYRMPEYNLAGSFAFFLTSTEYNERYVHVMLLGTDEASVVSNYMEGDPHYDSKESEFSVRCLKDAK
;
A
#
# COMPACT_ATOMS: atom_id res chain seq x y z
N MET A 1 -30.95 11.14 -54.57
CA MET A 1 -30.32 11.68 -53.35
C MET A 1 -29.81 13.12 -53.53
N THR A 2 -29.23 13.50 -54.67
CA THR A 2 -28.63 14.84 -54.88
C THR A 2 -29.57 15.91 -55.43
N TYR A 3 -30.67 15.54 -56.09
CA TYR A 3 -31.54 16.46 -56.85
C TYR A 3 -32.00 17.70 -56.06
N GLU A 4 -32.58 17.50 -54.87
CA GLU A 4 -33.09 18.63 -54.08
C GLU A 4 -31.99 19.55 -53.58
N ARG A 5 -30.81 18.99 -53.27
CA ARG A 5 -29.63 19.75 -52.86
C ARG A 5 -29.09 20.61 -54.00
N ILE A 6 -29.09 20.08 -55.23
CA ILE A 6 -28.70 20.83 -56.44
C ILE A 6 -29.63 22.03 -56.66
N LEU A 7 -30.95 21.82 -56.57
CA LEU A 7 -31.92 22.91 -56.71
C LEU A 7 -31.74 23.99 -55.64
N PHE A 8 -31.48 23.59 -54.40
CA PHE A 8 -31.21 24.53 -53.30
C PHE A 8 -29.95 25.36 -53.56
N LEU A 9 -28.85 24.72 -53.97
CA LEU A 9 -27.58 25.40 -54.29
C LEU A 9 -27.70 26.33 -55.51
N PHE A 10 -28.46 25.93 -56.52
CA PHE A 10 -28.77 26.77 -57.68
C PHE A 10 -29.57 28.03 -57.27
N GLY A 11 -30.57 27.87 -56.40
CA GLY A 11 -31.32 28.99 -55.82
C GLY A 11 -30.47 29.94 -54.95
N LYS A 12 -29.25 29.53 -54.56
CA LYS A 12 -28.25 30.37 -53.89
C LYS A 12 -27.24 31.01 -54.84
N GLY A 13 -27.45 30.91 -56.16
CA GLY A 13 -26.64 31.58 -57.18
C GLY A 13 -25.43 30.79 -57.67
N LYS A 14 -25.32 29.49 -57.36
CA LYS A 14 -24.32 28.60 -57.98
C LYS A 14 -24.79 28.16 -59.37
N ASP A 15 -23.87 28.09 -60.33
CA ASP A 15 -24.16 27.44 -61.61
C ASP A 15 -24.40 25.93 -61.41
N PHE A 16 -25.05 25.31 -62.40
CA PHE A 16 -25.46 23.92 -62.32
C PHE A 16 -24.27 22.95 -62.12
N ALA A 17 -23.14 23.17 -62.80
CA ALA A 17 -21.99 22.28 -62.70
C ALA A 17 -21.36 22.34 -61.31
N THR A 18 -21.21 23.53 -60.75
CA THR A 18 -20.71 23.73 -59.38
C THR A 18 -21.68 23.17 -58.33
N ALA A 19 -22.99 23.39 -58.50
CA ALA A 19 -24.01 22.87 -57.59
C ALA A 19 -24.06 21.34 -57.59
N LYS A 20 -23.98 20.71 -58.77
CA LYS A 20 -23.93 19.25 -58.94
C LYS A 20 -22.70 18.65 -58.26
N LYS A 21 -21.50 19.15 -58.57
CA LYS A 21 -20.25 18.66 -57.97
C LYS A 21 -20.26 18.76 -56.44
N GLN A 22 -20.78 19.86 -55.90
CA GLN A 22 -20.89 20.04 -54.45
C GLN A 22 -21.86 19.02 -53.84
N ALA A 23 -23.07 18.89 -54.38
CA ALA A 23 -24.07 17.95 -53.85
C ALA A 23 -23.58 16.49 -53.87
N GLU A 24 -22.85 16.11 -54.91
CA GLU A 24 -22.24 14.78 -55.06
C GLU A 24 -21.13 14.51 -54.04
N SER A 25 -20.22 15.48 -53.80
CA SER A 25 -19.19 15.39 -52.76
C SER A 25 -19.80 15.30 -51.35
N GLU A 26 -20.85 16.07 -51.09
CA GLU A 26 -21.58 16.04 -49.82
C GLU A 26 -22.21 14.65 -49.60
N VAL A 27 -22.89 14.07 -50.60
CA VAL A 27 -23.48 12.72 -50.48
C VAL A 27 -22.40 11.67 -50.28
N SER A 28 -21.26 11.77 -50.98
CA SER A 28 -20.13 10.86 -50.80
C SER A 28 -19.60 10.85 -49.36
N LYS A 29 -19.52 12.03 -48.73
CA LYS A 29 -19.13 12.18 -47.33
C LYS A 29 -20.18 11.59 -46.39
N ALA A 30 -21.46 11.87 -46.63
CA ALA A 30 -22.56 11.37 -45.80
C ALA A 30 -22.64 9.84 -45.76
N PHE A 31 -22.28 9.16 -46.86
CA PHE A 31 -22.23 7.70 -46.96
C PHE A 31 -20.84 7.10 -46.77
N TYR A 32 -19.85 7.89 -46.30
CA TYR A 32 -18.50 7.41 -45.99
C TYR A 32 -17.81 6.66 -47.14
N PHE A 33 -18.07 7.00 -48.41
CA PHE A 33 -17.33 6.40 -49.53
C PHE A 33 -15.83 6.70 -49.40
N GLY A 34 -15.49 7.86 -48.83
CA GLY A 34 -14.16 8.33 -48.49
C GLY A 34 -13.23 8.53 -49.68
N ARG A 35 -13.83 8.90 -50.82
CA ARG A 35 -13.20 9.59 -51.95
C ARG A 35 -14.27 10.40 -52.68
N GLU A 36 -13.89 11.41 -53.45
CA GLU A 36 -14.81 12.05 -54.39
C GLU A 36 -14.95 11.17 -55.64
N PHE A 37 -16.17 11.07 -56.20
CA PHE A 37 -16.41 10.36 -57.45
C PHE A 37 -16.43 11.37 -58.59
N GLU A 38 -15.83 11.00 -59.72
CA GLU A 38 -15.64 11.93 -60.84
C GLU A 38 -16.95 12.23 -61.57
N ASN A 39 -17.83 11.23 -61.75
CA ASN A 39 -19.16 11.38 -62.34
C ASN A 39 -20.17 10.41 -61.71
N PHE A 40 -21.20 10.92 -61.02
CA PHE A 40 -22.26 10.06 -60.47
C PHE A 40 -23.24 9.49 -61.51
N GLU A 41 -23.33 10.10 -62.69
CA GLU A 41 -24.25 9.69 -63.76
C GLU A 41 -23.79 8.44 -64.51
N ASP A 42 -22.51 8.08 -64.41
CA ASP A 42 -21.91 6.92 -65.07
C ASP A 42 -21.89 5.68 -64.16
N ILE A 43 -22.43 5.77 -62.93
CA ILE A 43 -22.37 4.70 -61.94
C ILE A 43 -23.53 3.72 -62.15
N ASN A 44 -23.20 2.42 -62.18
CA ASN A 44 -24.16 1.34 -62.34
C ASN A 44 -24.00 0.32 -61.21
N ILE A 45 -25.08 -0.14 -60.56
CA ILE A 45 -25.02 -1.18 -59.52
C ILE A 45 -24.44 -2.51 -60.03
N PHE A 46 -24.42 -2.74 -61.34
CA PHE A 46 -23.80 -3.88 -62.03
C PHE A 46 -22.53 -3.50 -62.81
N GLY A 47 -21.94 -2.35 -62.52
CA GLY A 47 -20.64 -1.95 -63.05
C GLY A 47 -19.49 -2.54 -62.24
N ASP A 48 -18.30 -2.59 -62.83
CA ASP A 48 -17.07 -3.12 -62.20
C ASP A 48 -16.22 -2.04 -61.50
N SER A 49 -16.67 -0.78 -61.50
CA SER A 49 -15.96 0.33 -60.87
C SER A 49 -16.10 0.37 -59.34
N GLU A 50 -15.20 1.12 -58.70
CA GLU A 50 -15.24 1.38 -57.26
C GLU A 50 -16.47 2.20 -56.86
N GLU A 51 -16.92 3.11 -57.72
CA GLU A 51 -18.18 3.83 -57.61
C GLU A 51 -19.38 2.89 -57.64
N SER A 52 -19.35 1.92 -58.55
CA SER A 52 -20.38 0.89 -58.70
C SER A 52 -20.43 0.01 -57.45
N ALA A 53 -19.28 -0.33 -56.88
CA ALA A 53 -19.15 -1.03 -55.61
C ALA A 53 -19.78 -0.25 -54.45
N ALA A 54 -19.54 1.07 -54.39
CA ALA A 54 -20.09 1.93 -53.35
C ALA A 54 -21.61 2.09 -53.49
N LEU A 55 -22.11 2.28 -54.72
CA LEU A 55 -23.54 2.37 -54.98
C LEU A 55 -24.27 1.07 -54.66
N LEU A 56 -23.67 -0.08 -55.00
CA LEU A 56 -24.22 -1.39 -54.65
C LEU A 56 -24.22 -1.60 -53.13
N ALA A 57 -23.17 -1.19 -52.41
CA ALA A 57 -23.16 -1.23 -50.94
C ALA A 57 -24.27 -0.37 -50.33
N THR A 58 -24.49 0.85 -50.85
CA THR A 58 -25.61 1.71 -50.42
C THR A 58 -26.95 1.05 -50.70
N SER A 59 -27.11 0.43 -51.87
CA SER A 59 -28.33 -0.31 -52.23
C SER A 59 -28.59 -1.49 -51.29
N VAL A 60 -27.56 -2.24 -50.90
CA VAL A 60 -27.69 -3.36 -49.95
C VAL A 60 -28.06 -2.88 -48.55
N LEU A 61 -27.54 -1.74 -48.08
CA LEU A 61 -27.81 -1.21 -46.75
C LEU A 61 -29.18 -0.53 -46.62
N VAL A 62 -29.64 0.13 -47.69
CA VAL A 62 -30.88 0.91 -47.70
C VAL A 62 -32.05 0.13 -48.32
N GLY A 63 -31.76 -0.74 -49.29
CA GLY A 63 -32.75 -1.50 -50.06
C GLY A 63 -33.42 -2.56 -49.21
N ARG A 64 -34.72 -2.37 -48.94
CA ARG A 64 -35.54 -3.31 -48.14
C ARG A 64 -36.80 -3.71 -48.90
N ASN A 65 -37.63 -2.74 -49.20
CA ASN A 65 -38.79 -2.80 -50.08
C ASN A 65 -39.03 -1.39 -50.62
N GLU A 66 -39.89 -1.28 -51.64
CA GLU A 66 -40.15 -0.02 -52.33
C GLU A 66 -40.62 1.09 -51.36
N ASN A 67 -41.54 0.77 -50.45
CA ASN A 67 -42.06 1.73 -49.48
C ASN A 67 -40.99 2.29 -48.55
N TYR A 68 -40.10 1.44 -48.03
CA TYR A 68 -39.02 1.88 -47.16
C TYR A 68 -37.98 2.72 -47.91
N LEU A 69 -37.67 2.35 -49.15
CA LEU A 69 -36.73 3.11 -49.97
C LEU A 69 -37.27 4.53 -50.24
N ILE A 70 -38.56 4.65 -50.56
CA ILE A 70 -39.22 5.95 -50.76
C ILE A 70 -39.16 6.79 -49.48
N MET A 71 -39.53 6.20 -48.33
CA MET A 71 -39.46 6.89 -47.04
C MET A 71 -38.03 7.33 -46.69
N PHE A 72 -37.03 6.47 -46.92
CA PHE A 72 -35.64 6.79 -46.67
C PHE A 72 -35.17 7.95 -47.55
N LEU A 73 -35.47 7.91 -48.85
CA LEU A 73 -35.07 8.95 -49.78
C LEU A 73 -35.71 10.31 -49.46
N ASP A 74 -36.97 10.33 -49.02
CA ASP A 74 -37.65 11.55 -48.57
C ASP A 74 -37.06 12.08 -47.26
N THR A 75 -36.86 11.22 -46.26
CA THR A 75 -36.28 11.60 -44.96
C THR A 75 -34.86 12.13 -45.12
N PHE A 76 -34.02 11.38 -45.85
CA PHE A 76 -32.65 11.79 -46.17
C PHE A 76 -32.64 13.09 -46.97
N GLY A 77 -33.46 13.19 -48.02
CA GLY A 77 -33.55 14.39 -48.86
C GLY A 77 -33.92 15.64 -48.06
N ASN A 78 -34.94 15.55 -47.21
CA ASN A 78 -35.41 16.67 -46.39
C ASN A 78 -34.37 17.20 -45.41
N ASP A 79 -33.64 16.31 -44.75
CA ASP A 79 -32.54 16.64 -43.85
C ASP A 79 -31.37 17.27 -44.63
N PHE A 80 -30.97 16.62 -45.72
CA PHE A 80 -29.77 16.95 -46.47
C PHE A 80 -29.89 18.22 -47.32
N ARG A 81 -31.09 18.55 -47.80
CA ARG A 81 -31.31 19.60 -48.82
C ARG A 81 -30.70 20.96 -48.44
N LYS A 82 -30.83 21.38 -47.18
CA LYS A 82 -30.51 22.76 -46.77
C LYS A 82 -29.04 22.98 -46.45
N ASP A 83 -28.37 22.02 -45.84
CA ASP A 83 -27.00 22.19 -45.34
C ASP A 83 -26.00 21.22 -45.98
N GLY A 84 -26.45 20.18 -46.68
CA GLY A 84 -25.58 19.17 -47.30
C GLY A 84 -24.98 18.22 -46.27
N THR A 85 -25.58 18.15 -45.08
CA THR A 85 -25.17 17.24 -44.01
C THR A 85 -26.31 16.32 -43.67
N TRP A 86 -26.03 15.03 -43.54
CA TRP A 86 -26.99 14.11 -42.96
C TRP A 86 -26.81 14.22 -41.44
N ASN A 87 -27.71 14.92 -40.76
CA ASN A 87 -27.74 15.17 -39.32
C ASN A 87 -28.84 14.38 -38.61
N ASP A 88 -29.76 13.75 -39.34
CA ASP A 88 -30.71 12.79 -38.80
C ASP A 88 -29.99 11.53 -38.27
N GLU A 89 -29.58 11.59 -37.01
CA GLU A 89 -28.91 10.51 -36.27
C GLU A 89 -29.80 9.28 -36.14
N THR A 90 -31.12 9.46 -36.04
CA THR A 90 -32.07 8.36 -35.85
C THR A 90 -32.14 7.49 -37.09
N THR A 91 -32.32 8.09 -38.27
CA THR A 91 -32.34 7.34 -39.54
C THR A 91 -30.97 6.74 -39.85
N ARG A 92 -29.88 7.47 -39.56
CA ARG A 92 -28.52 6.97 -39.75
C ARG A 92 -28.18 5.77 -38.88
N TYR A 93 -28.50 5.84 -37.58
CA TYR A 93 -28.35 4.73 -36.64
C TYR A 93 -29.21 3.52 -37.06
N ASN A 94 -30.45 3.77 -37.50
CA ASN A 94 -31.33 2.72 -38.00
C ASN A 94 -30.76 2.01 -39.22
N VAL A 95 -30.16 2.71 -40.18
CA VAL A 95 -29.47 2.07 -41.32
C VAL A 95 -28.24 1.29 -40.83
N GLY A 96 -27.45 1.87 -39.92
CA GLY A 96 -26.22 1.27 -39.41
C GLY A 96 -26.39 0.02 -38.54
N THR A 97 -27.52 -0.14 -37.86
CA THR A 97 -27.75 -1.27 -36.93
C THR A 97 -28.52 -2.44 -37.54
N ARG A 98 -29.10 -2.26 -38.73
CA ARG A 98 -29.89 -3.31 -39.39
C ARG A 98 -29.06 -4.36 -40.11
N PHE A 99 -27.83 -4.01 -40.48
CA PHE A 99 -26.89 -4.93 -41.09
C PHE A 99 -25.81 -5.24 -40.07
N ASP A 100 -25.78 -6.48 -39.58
CA ASP A 100 -24.66 -6.95 -38.78
C ASP A 100 -23.57 -7.47 -39.70
N TYR A 101 -22.37 -6.89 -39.61
CA TYR A 101 -21.32 -7.18 -40.57
C TYR A 101 -20.76 -8.57 -40.32
N ASP A 102 -21.03 -9.49 -41.24
CA ASP A 102 -20.44 -10.82 -41.31
C ASP A 102 -19.96 -11.05 -42.74
N VAL A 103 -18.69 -11.44 -42.88
CA VAL A 103 -18.06 -11.73 -44.17
C VAL A 103 -18.85 -12.80 -44.94
N GLN A 104 -19.36 -13.83 -44.26
CA GLN A 104 -20.17 -14.90 -44.86
C GLN A 104 -21.52 -14.38 -45.37
N ILE A 105 -22.12 -13.41 -44.68
CA ILE A 105 -23.37 -12.77 -45.12
C ILE A 105 -23.13 -11.95 -46.38
N VAL A 106 -22.04 -11.18 -46.42
CA VAL A 106 -21.66 -10.35 -47.58
C VAL A 106 -21.33 -11.22 -48.80
N GLU A 107 -20.60 -12.32 -48.61
CA GLU A 107 -20.29 -13.30 -49.66
C GLU A 107 -21.56 -13.96 -50.21
N ARG A 108 -22.52 -14.32 -49.33
CA ARG A 108 -23.81 -14.86 -49.75
C ARG A 108 -24.60 -13.86 -50.59
N ILE A 109 -24.63 -12.58 -50.21
CA ILE A 109 -25.30 -11.52 -50.99
C ILE A 109 -24.63 -11.36 -52.35
N HIS A 110 -23.28 -11.34 -52.37
CA HIS A 110 -22.52 -11.27 -53.62
C HIS A 110 -22.87 -12.43 -54.57
N ASN A 111 -22.89 -13.66 -54.06
CA ASN A 111 -23.22 -14.86 -54.85
C ASN A 111 -24.67 -14.85 -55.35
N ASN A 112 -25.62 -14.36 -54.54
CA ASN A 112 -27.03 -14.23 -54.96
C ASN A 112 -27.19 -13.26 -56.14
N ILE A 113 -26.49 -12.12 -56.11
CA ILE A 113 -26.55 -11.11 -57.18
C ILE A 113 -25.85 -11.66 -58.45
N MET A 114 -24.73 -12.36 -58.30
CA MET A 114 -24.07 -13.06 -59.42
C MET A 114 -25.02 -14.05 -60.10
N GLY A 115 -25.90 -14.72 -59.34
CA GLY A 115 -26.90 -15.65 -59.85
C GLY A 115 -28.05 -15.00 -60.63
N TRP A 116 -28.15 -13.68 -60.68
CA TRP A 116 -29.18 -12.96 -61.47
C TRP A 116 -28.78 -12.71 -62.93
N GLU A 117 -27.58 -13.14 -63.34
CA GLU A 117 -27.03 -12.98 -64.71
C GLU A 117 -27.05 -11.52 -65.22
N SER A 118 -27.01 -10.54 -64.31
CA SER A 118 -27.19 -9.11 -64.60
C SER A 118 -25.89 -8.35 -64.91
N GLY A 119 -24.75 -9.04 -65.03
CA GLY A 119 -23.43 -8.46 -65.27
C GLY A 119 -22.42 -8.74 -64.14
N PRO A 120 -21.22 -8.11 -64.17
CA PRO A 120 -20.23 -8.27 -63.11
C PRO A 120 -20.72 -7.68 -61.79
N VAL A 121 -20.44 -8.35 -60.67
CA VAL A 121 -20.75 -7.84 -59.33
C VAL A 121 -19.47 -7.25 -58.70
N PRO A 122 -19.44 -5.95 -58.40
CA PRO A 122 -18.26 -5.32 -57.82
C PRO A 122 -18.02 -5.76 -56.37
N LYS A 123 -16.80 -5.60 -55.86
CA LYS A 123 -16.43 -5.96 -54.47
C LYS A 123 -16.94 -4.92 -53.46
N PHE A 124 -18.25 -4.90 -53.22
CA PHE A 124 -18.95 -3.90 -52.40
C PHE A 124 -18.75 -4.06 -50.87
N GLY A 125 -18.31 -5.23 -50.40
CA GLY A 125 -18.21 -5.55 -48.97
C GLY A 125 -17.36 -4.59 -48.13
N LYS A 126 -16.29 -4.03 -48.71
CA LYS A 126 -15.44 -3.03 -48.04
C LYS A 126 -16.17 -1.71 -47.78
N TYR A 127 -17.10 -1.33 -48.66
CA TYR A 127 -17.90 -0.13 -48.53
C TYR A 127 -19.01 -0.32 -47.50
N ILE A 128 -19.60 -1.51 -47.43
CA ILE A 128 -20.50 -1.89 -46.32
C ILE A 128 -19.78 -1.73 -44.99
N LYS A 129 -18.57 -2.31 -44.83
CA LYS A 129 -17.80 -2.19 -43.59
C LYS A 129 -17.54 -0.73 -43.19
N LYS A 130 -17.12 0.09 -44.15
CA LYS A 130 -16.80 1.51 -43.94
C LYS A 130 -18.05 2.34 -43.56
N MET A 131 -19.16 2.13 -44.27
CA MET A 131 -20.46 2.74 -43.97
C MET A 131 -20.95 2.39 -42.57
N LEU A 132 -20.83 1.12 -42.17
CA LEU A 132 -21.27 0.68 -40.85
C LEU A 132 -20.42 1.28 -39.71
N CYS A 133 -19.09 1.37 -39.84
CA CYS A 133 -18.28 2.10 -38.84
C CYS A 133 -18.71 3.59 -38.77
N GLY A 134 -19.10 4.21 -39.91
CA GLY A 134 -19.53 5.62 -39.95
C GLY A 134 -20.96 5.90 -39.46
N PHE A 135 -21.93 5.02 -39.77
CA PHE A 135 -23.34 5.21 -39.41
C PHE A 135 -23.63 4.93 -37.93
N ARG A 136 -22.87 4.04 -37.30
CA ARG A 136 -23.09 3.63 -35.90
C ARG A 136 -22.62 4.66 -34.87
N GLY A 137 -21.85 5.68 -35.29
CA GLY A 137 -21.35 6.75 -34.41
C GLY A 137 -20.33 6.22 -33.39
N TRP A 138 -19.19 6.90 -33.22
CA TRP A 138 -18.11 6.51 -32.33
C TRP A 138 -18.64 6.31 -30.89
N SER A 139 -18.84 5.06 -30.47
CA SER A 139 -19.39 4.73 -29.15
C SER A 139 -19.23 3.26 -28.74
N LYS A 140 -18.55 2.41 -29.52
CA LYS A 140 -18.32 1.01 -29.16
C LYS A 140 -16.85 0.66 -29.37
N CYS A 141 -16.17 0.33 -28.26
CA CYS A 141 -14.86 -0.31 -28.28
C CYS A 141 -14.92 -1.53 -29.21
N ASN A 142 -14.18 -1.49 -30.31
CA ASN A 142 -14.14 -2.56 -31.29
C ASN A 142 -12.72 -2.69 -31.84
N VAL A 143 -12.14 -3.88 -31.69
CA VAL A 143 -10.80 -4.25 -32.16
C VAL A 143 -10.63 -4.03 -33.67
N GLU A 144 -11.72 -4.03 -34.44
CA GLU A 144 -11.68 -3.88 -35.90
C GLU A 144 -11.78 -2.43 -36.42
N CYS A 145 -12.30 -1.48 -35.64
CA CYS A 145 -12.35 -0.05 -35.99
C CYS A 145 -11.45 0.76 -35.00
N LYS A 146 -10.15 0.43 -34.87
CA LYS A 146 -9.04 1.26 -34.30
C LYS A 146 -9.12 1.83 -32.86
N ASP A 147 -10.15 1.56 -32.06
CA ASP A 147 -10.35 2.24 -30.76
C ASP A 147 -9.60 1.61 -29.56
N GLU A 148 -8.70 0.64 -29.76
CA GLU A 148 -7.90 0.05 -28.67
C GLU A 148 -7.08 1.13 -27.94
N GLY A 149 -7.29 1.27 -26.63
CA GLY A 149 -6.67 2.31 -25.80
C GLY A 149 -7.45 3.63 -25.68
N ALA A 150 -8.58 3.79 -26.37
CA ALA A 150 -9.39 4.99 -26.27
C ALA A 150 -10.08 5.09 -24.89
N PHE A 151 -10.10 6.31 -24.34
CA PHE A 151 -10.80 6.62 -23.09
C PHE A 151 -12.14 7.29 -23.37
N ILE A 152 -13.19 6.85 -22.66
CA ILE A 152 -14.49 7.53 -22.63
C ILE A 152 -14.80 8.01 -21.20
N ARG A 153 -15.37 9.21 -21.09
CA ARG A 153 -15.80 9.76 -19.81
C ARG A 153 -17.22 9.27 -19.51
N THR A 154 -17.38 8.49 -18.45
CA THR A 154 -18.66 7.87 -18.07
C THR A 154 -19.35 8.57 -16.87
N GLY A 155 -18.73 9.62 -16.32
CA GLY A 155 -19.25 10.40 -15.20
C GLY A 155 -18.38 11.60 -14.84
N ASN A 156 -18.69 12.27 -13.73
CA ASN A 156 -17.99 13.50 -13.34
C ASN A 156 -16.49 13.31 -13.09
N ASN A 157 -16.02 12.11 -12.72
CA ASN A 157 -14.61 11.73 -12.55
C ASN A 157 -14.31 10.25 -12.88
N SER A 158 -15.15 9.60 -13.71
CA SER A 158 -14.95 8.20 -14.09
C SER A 158 -14.63 8.07 -15.57
N TRP A 159 -13.62 7.27 -15.86
CA TRP A 159 -13.16 6.96 -17.20
C TRP A 159 -13.24 5.47 -17.44
N ASP A 160 -13.58 5.08 -18.66
CA ASP A 160 -13.47 3.69 -19.11
C ASP A 160 -12.49 3.63 -20.29
N ILE A 161 -11.63 2.62 -20.34
CA ILE A 161 -10.62 2.37 -21.38
C ILE A 161 -11.03 1.19 -22.26
N CYS A 162 -10.90 1.34 -23.58
CA CYS A 162 -11.13 0.26 -24.53
C CYS A 162 -9.95 -0.72 -24.54
N ARG A 163 -10.22 -1.99 -24.22
CA ARG A 163 -9.26 -3.09 -24.33
C ARG A 163 -9.91 -4.33 -24.93
N GLY A 164 -9.31 -4.94 -25.94
CA GLY A 164 -9.78 -6.19 -26.54
C GLY A 164 -11.23 -6.15 -27.05
N GLY A 165 -11.73 -4.98 -27.46
CA GLY A 165 -13.12 -4.82 -27.92
C GLY A 165 -14.18 -4.67 -26.82
N ALA A 166 -13.78 -4.42 -25.57
CA ALA A 166 -14.68 -4.02 -24.48
C ALA A 166 -14.16 -2.81 -23.68
N PHE A 167 -15.06 -2.03 -23.09
CA PHE A 167 -14.69 -0.96 -22.16
C PHE A 167 -14.55 -1.50 -20.74
N PHE A 168 -13.44 -1.14 -20.09
CA PHE A 168 -13.17 -1.44 -18.68
C PHE A 168 -13.06 -0.14 -17.89
N ARG A 169 -13.54 -0.10 -16.66
CA ARG A 169 -13.32 1.05 -15.77
C ARG A 169 -11.82 1.28 -15.60
N ALA A 170 -11.36 2.47 -15.99
CA ALA A 170 -9.98 2.89 -15.79
C ALA A 170 -9.83 3.50 -14.39
N ASP A 171 -8.84 3.02 -13.64
CA ASP A 171 -8.38 3.73 -12.45
C ASP A 171 -7.58 4.99 -12.83
N TYR A 172 -7.38 5.89 -11.87
CA TYR A 172 -6.66 7.15 -12.11
C TYR A 172 -5.24 6.93 -12.63
N SER A 173 -4.54 5.89 -12.16
CA SER A 173 -3.21 5.51 -12.63
C SER A 173 -3.21 5.14 -14.11
N THR A 174 -4.21 4.37 -14.56
CA THR A 174 -4.35 3.94 -15.94
C THR A 174 -4.63 5.13 -16.84
N VAL A 175 -5.44 6.09 -16.40
CA VAL A 175 -5.75 7.29 -17.19
C VAL A 175 -4.51 8.13 -17.45
N ASP A 176 -3.64 8.31 -16.45
CA ASP A 176 -2.44 9.14 -16.63
C ASP A 176 -1.28 8.40 -17.32
N THR A 177 -1.07 7.12 -16.99
CA THR A 177 0.16 6.39 -17.38
C THR A 177 0.04 5.61 -18.70
N TYR A 178 -1.17 5.53 -19.28
CA TYR A 178 -1.38 4.75 -20.49
C TYR A 178 -0.59 5.31 -21.68
N GLY A 179 0.22 4.46 -22.30
CA GLY A 179 1.07 4.81 -23.43
C GLY A 179 2.40 5.49 -23.04
N TRP A 180 2.66 5.70 -21.75
CA TRP A 180 3.99 6.12 -21.31
C TRP A 180 5.01 5.03 -21.61
N ALA A 181 6.20 5.44 -22.07
CA ALA A 181 7.33 4.53 -22.21
C ALA A 181 7.80 4.05 -20.82
N ALA A 182 8.53 2.94 -20.78
CA ALA A 182 9.22 2.54 -19.57
C ALA A 182 10.23 3.62 -19.16
N GLY A 183 10.27 3.94 -17.86
CA GLY A 183 11.23 4.89 -17.28
C GLY A 183 12.48 4.20 -16.73
N THR A 184 13.31 5.00 -16.06
CA THR A 184 14.39 4.53 -15.19
C THR A 184 13.91 4.40 -13.74
N ASP A 185 14.54 3.55 -12.92
CA ASP A 185 14.05 3.30 -11.57
C ASP A 185 14.02 4.57 -10.69
N GLY A 186 12.84 4.85 -10.11
CA GLY A 186 12.57 6.08 -9.36
C GLY A 186 12.38 7.32 -10.22
N GLU A 187 12.32 7.21 -11.55
CA GLU A 187 11.98 8.34 -12.42
C GLU A 187 10.60 8.90 -12.07
N LEU A 188 10.49 10.22 -11.97
CA LEU A 188 9.24 10.90 -11.63
C LEU A 188 8.60 11.53 -12.86
N GLN A 189 7.29 11.31 -13.04
CA GLN A 189 6.52 11.91 -14.12
C GLN A 189 5.16 12.39 -13.61
N LYS A 190 4.74 13.57 -14.07
CA LYS A 190 3.44 14.16 -13.72
C LYS A 190 2.38 13.69 -14.72
N GLY A 191 1.26 13.19 -14.20
CA GLY A 191 0.08 12.82 -14.97
C GLY A 191 -0.63 14.04 -15.55
N ASP A 192 -0.91 14.00 -16.86
CA ASP A 192 -1.54 15.11 -17.57
C ASP A 192 -3.03 15.28 -17.23
N SER A 193 -3.73 14.19 -16.89
CA SER A 193 -5.18 14.20 -16.69
C SER A 193 -5.56 14.51 -15.24
N THR A 194 -4.82 13.96 -14.27
CA THR A 194 -5.13 14.18 -12.84
C THR A 194 -4.16 15.13 -12.13
N GLY A 195 -3.01 15.43 -12.73
CA GLY A 195 -1.94 16.22 -12.11
C GLY A 195 -1.15 15.48 -11.03
N ARG A 196 -1.43 14.19 -10.78
CA ARG A 196 -0.70 13.34 -9.83
C ARG A 196 0.73 13.08 -10.28
N ILE A 197 1.62 12.75 -9.35
CA ILE A 197 3.00 12.37 -9.64
C ILE A 197 3.12 10.85 -9.52
N TYR A 198 3.76 10.26 -10.51
CA TYR A 198 4.05 8.84 -10.61
C TYR A 198 5.55 8.63 -10.54
N LYS A 199 5.96 7.46 -10.02
CA LYS A 199 7.32 6.96 -10.07
C LYS A 199 7.37 5.68 -10.90
N TYR A 200 8.41 5.51 -11.70
CA TYR A 200 8.64 4.24 -12.38
C TYR A 200 9.34 3.26 -11.43
N ASP A 201 8.73 2.11 -11.21
CA ASP A 201 9.31 1.01 -10.45
C ASP A 201 9.80 -0.06 -11.42
N GLU A 202 11.12 -0.28 -11.42
CA GLU A 202 11.75 -1.17 -12.38
C GLU A 202 11.45 -2.66 -12.10
N ASP A 203 11.16 -3.03 -10.86
CA ASP A 203 10.81 -4.42 -10.51
C ASP A 203 9.37 -4.72 -10.94
N LEU A 204 8.46 -3.76 -10.79
CA LEU A 204 7.07 -3.88 -11.25
C LEU A 204 6.90 -3.61 -12.75
N LYS A 205 7.91 -3.04 -13.41
CA LYS A 205 7.85 -2.55 -14.80
C LYS A 205 6.66 -1.62 -15.05
N ALA A 206 6.30 -0.81 -14.05
CA ALA A 206 5.09 -0.01 -14.07
C ALA A 206 5.31 1.38 -13.47
N TRP A 207 4.54 2.34 -13.97
CA TRP A 207 4.39 3.65 -13.35
C TRP A 207 3.36 3.54 -12.22
N ILE A 208 3.82 3.68 -10.99
CA ILE A 208 2.97 3.64 -9.79
C ILE A 208 2.87 5.04 -9.19
N ILE A 209 1.80 5.29 -8.43
CA ILE A 209 1.63 6.58 -7.76
C ILE A 209 2.81 6.79 -6.79
N ALA A 210 3.42 7.98 -6.82
CA ALA A 210 4.59 8.28 -5.98
C ALA A 210 4.22 8.40 -4.49
N ASP A 211 3.06 9.03 -4.16
CA ASP A 211 2.42 8.98 -2.83
C ASP A 211 0.89 9.08 -2.92
N TYR A 212 0.19 8.47 -1.96
CA TYR A 212 -1.23 8.68 -1.71
C TYR A 212 -1.51 9.80 -0.71
N VAL A 213 -0.54 10.18 0.12
CA VAL A 213 -0.75 11.11 1.24
C VAL A 213 0.37 12.15 1.31
N SER A 214 0.06 13.36 0.85
CA SER A 214 0.88 14.58 0.85
C SER A 214 1.92 14.71 -0.28
N TYR A 215 2.15 15.96 -0.68
CA TYR A 215 2.84 16.42 -1.88
C TYR A 215 4.37 16.15 -1.92
N ASP A 216 4.89 15.18 -1.17
CA ASP A 216 6.26 15.32 -0.63
C ASP A 216 7.41 14.98 -1.61
N TYR A 217 7.26 14.07 -2.57
CA TYR A 217 8.41 13.71 -3.45
C TYR A 217 8.93 14.87 -4.31
N VAL A 218 8.02 15.71 -4.84
CA VAL A 218 8.41 16.88 -5.65
C VAL A 218 8.98 18.00 -4.78
N THR A 219 8.62 18.08 -3.49
CA THR A 219 9.20 19.05 -2.55
C THR A 219 10.56 18.60 -2.02
N LEU A 220 10.81 17.30 -1.93
CA LEU A 220 12.09 16.74 -1.48
C LEU A 220 13.21 16.91 -2.52
N MET A 221 12.87 17.09 -3.80
CA MET A 221 13.83 17.07 -4.92
C MET A 221 14.65 15.78 -4.98
N LEU A 222 14.06 14.69 -4.51
CA LEU A 222 14.59 13.33 -4.62
C LEU A 222 13.78 12.59 -5.69
N ASN A 223 14.42 11.64 -6.37
CA ASN A 223 13.70 10.71 -7.23
C ASN A 223 12.73 9.84 -6.41
N GLY A 224 11.84 9.11 -7.06
CA GLY A 224 10.89 8.20 -6.42
C GLY A 224 11.61 7.11 -5.62
N CYS A 225 11.16 6.88 -4.39
CA CYS A 225 11.61 5.78 -3.55
C CYS A 225 10.95 4.47 -4.02
N THR A 226 11.76 3.46 -4.31
CA THR A 226 11.39 2.14 -4.87
C THR A 226 12.13 1.05 -4.09
N HIS A 227 11.79 -0.22 -4.32
CA HIS A 227 12.49 -1.35 -3.69
C HIS A 227 14.00 -1.32 -3.93
N LYS A 228 14.43 -1.06 -5.16
CA LYS A 228 15.87 -0.99 -5.51
C LYS A 228 16.62 0.15 -4.83
N ARG A 229 15.90 1.13 -4.32
CA ARG A 229 16.45 2.32 -3.63
C ARG A 229 16.29 2.23 -2.12
N GLU A 230 15.80 1.11 -1.60
CA GLU A 230 15.67 0.90 -0.15
C GLU A 230 17.01 1.13 0.57
N GLY A 231 16.98 1.92 1.63
CA GLY A 231 18.15 2.33 2.40
C GLY A 231 18.97 3.48 1.80
N GLU A 232 18.66 3.94 0.58
CA GLU A 232 19.30 5.14 0.01
C GLU A 232 19.02 6.36 0.91
N ILE A 233 20.03 7.20 1.13
CA ILE A 233 19.89 8.44 1.91
C ILE A 233 20.11 9.64 0.99
N GLY A 234 19.08 10.48 0.85
CA GLY A 234 19.09 11.70 0.05
C GLY A 234 19.00 12.96 0.92
N LEU A 235 19.70 14.03 0.54
CA LEU A 235 19.58 15.35 1.16
C LEU A 235 18.54 16.17 0.41
N ASN A 236 17.48 16.61 1.08
CA ASN A 236 16.60 17.65 0.53
C ASN A 236 17.36 18.99 0.55
N PRO A 237 17.65 19.59 -0.61
CA PRO A 237 18.44 20.80 -0.68
C PRO A 237 17.70 22.05 -0.16
N ARG A 238 16.37 22.00 -0.01
CA ARG A 238 15.54 23.13 0.45
C ARG A 238 15.57 23.30 1.97
N ASP A 239 15.28 22.25 2.72
CA ASP A 239 15.21 22.29 4.19
C ASP A 239 16.48 21.76 4.86
N LYS A 240 17.46 21.28 4.06
CA LYS A 240 18.72 20.68 4.53
C LYS A 240 18.51 19.44 5.41
N THR A 241 17.37 18.77 5.27
CA THR A 241 17.04 17.54 5.99
C THR A 241 17.37 16.32 5.14
N TYR A 242 17.96 15.30 5.77
CA TYR A 242 18.21 14.02 5.13
C TYR A 242 16.99 13.11 5.24
N TYR A 243 16.75 12.34 4.19
CA TYR A 243 15.67 11.37 4.08
C TYR A 243 16.24 10.01 3.68
N VAL A 244 15.63 8.93 4.15
CA VAL A 244 15.94 7.54 3.80
C VAL A 244 14.74 6.89 3.11
N CYS A 245 15.00 6.10 2.07
CA CYS A 245 13.97 5.35 1.36
C CYS A 245 13.68 4.05 2.13
N VAL A 246 12.43 3.84 2.54
CA VAL A 246 12.02 2.72 3.38
C VAL A 246 10.75 2.06 2.85
N TYR A 247 10.61 0.76 3.10
CA TYR A 247 9.34 0.06 2.95
C TYR A 247 8.33 0.52 4.01
N TYR A 248 7.07 0.61 3.63
CA TYR A 248 5.97 1.03 4.49
C TYR A 248 4.70 0.24 4.15
N THR A 249 3.96 -0.11 5.19
CA THR A 249 2.64 -0.76 5.11
C THR A 249 1.63 0.13 5.81
N ASP A 250 0.56 0.50 5.11
CA ASP A 250 -0.57 1.22 5.69
C ASP A 250 -1.77 0.29 5.83
N SER A 251 -2.00 -0.20 7.05
CA SER A 251 -3.11 -1.10 7.33
C SER A 251 -4.48 -0.43 7.24
N GLU A 252 -4.57 0.90 7.35
CA GLU A 252 -5.85 1.62 7.29
C GLU A 252 -6.35 1.76 5.84
N VAL A 253 -5.43 1.98 4.90
CA VAL A 253 -5.77 2.08 3.47
C VAL A 253 -5.42 0.84 2.65
N GLY A 254 -4.76 -0.16 3.25
CA GLY A 254 -4.37 -1.41 2.59
C GLY A 254 -3.34 -1.20 1.48
N ILE A 255 -2.40 -0.28 1.68
CA ILE A 255 -1.38 0.09 0.69
C ILE A 255 0.00 -0.25 1.24
N ASP A 256 0.73 -1.07 0.50
CA ASP A 256 2.11 -1.43 0.76
C ASP A 256 3.01 -0.82 -0.32
N GLY A 257 4.19 -0.32 0.07
CA GLY A 257 5.14 0.23 -0.89
C GLY A 257 6.31 0.95 -0.26
N TYR A 258 6.99 1.78 -1.06
CA TYR A 258 8.23 2.45 -0.69
C TYR A 258 8.02 3.96 -0.55
N LYS A 259 8.55 4.56 0.53
CA LYS A 259 8.49 6.01 0.74
C LYS A 259 9.75 6.63 1.32
N TRP A 260 9.96 7.92 1.06
CA TRP A 260 10.97 8.70 1.77
C TRP A 260 10.47 9.05 3.17
N GLN A 261 11.28 8.76 4.18
CA GLN A 261 11.07 9.20 5.55
C GLN A 261 12.27 10.00 6.01
N LYS A 262 12.10 10.93 6.96
CA LYS A 262 13.22 11.65 7.56
C LYS A 262 14.25 10.66 8.13
N ALA A 263 15.51 10.78 7.71
CA ALA A 263 16.58 9.90 8.15
C ALA A 263 16.90 10.15 9.64
N ARG A 264 17.10 9.07 10.37
CA ARG A 264 17.58 9.02 11.76
C ARG A 264 19.06 8.65 11.76
N GLU A 265 19.71 8.83 12.90
CA GLU A 265 21.13 8.50 13.06
C GLU A 265 21.44 7.03 12.68
N ILE A 266 20.57 6.08 13.02
CA ILE A 266 20.73 4.66 12.66
C ILE A 266 20.83 4.43 11.14
N ASP A 267 20.20 5.26 10.32
CA ASP A 267 20.22 5.09 8.87
C ASP A 267 21.61 5.41 8.32
N PHE A 268 22.26 6.46 8.86
CA PHE A 268 23.66 6.77 8.53
C PHE A 268 24.61 5.69 9.03
N ILE A 269 24.37 5.14 10.22
CA ILE A 269 25.16 4.01 10.74
C ILE A 269 25.09 2.82 9.80
N LYS A 270 23.88 2.43 9.35
CA LYS A 270 23.67 1.33 8.40
C LYS A 270 24.35 1.58 7.05
N ARG A 271 24.38 2.82 6.57
CA ARG A 271 25.05 3.20 5.31
C ARG A 271 26.57 3.12 5.41
N ASP A 272 27.13 3.67 6.50
CA ASP A 272 28.57 3.92 6.62
C ASP A 272 29.35 2.79 7.31
N ASN A 273 28.66 1.87 7.98
CA ASN A 273 29.27 0.76 8.72
C ASN A 273 28.67 -0.58 8.29
N LYS A 274 29.53 -1.57 8.11
CA LYS A 274 29.09 -2.95 7.90
C LYS A 274 28.66 -3.57 9.23
N CYS A 275 27.64 -4.40 9.18
CA CYS A 275 27.30 -5.34 10.23
C CYS A 275 27.17 -6.70 9.56
N ASP A 276 28.28 -7.44 9.54
CA ASP A 276 28.37 -8.78 9.00
C ASP A 276 28.92 -9.73 10.09
N SER A 277 29.17 -10.99 9.73
CA SER A 277 29.63 -12.00 10.69
C SER A 277 30.95 -11.66 11.39
N GLU A 278 31.80 -10.82 10.78
CA GLU A 278 33.07 -10.40 11.40
C GLU A 278 32.88 -9.29 12.44
N ASP A 279 31.79 -8.52 12.31
CA ASP A 279 31.39 -7.45 13.22
C ASP A 279 30.27 -7.85 14.21
N PHE A 280 29.83 -9.11 14.20
CA PHE A 280 28.83 -9.63 15.15
C PHE A 280 29.25 -9.37 16.61
N ASP A 281 28.29 -9.03 17.47
CA ASP A 281 28.48 -8.62 18.88
C ASP A 281 29.20 -7.28 19.09
N ARG A 282 29.52 -6.52 18.03
CA ARG A 282 30.17 -5.21 18.13
C ARG A 282 29.17 -4.12 18.53
N ILE A 283 29.58 -3.28 19.48
CA ILE A 283 28.87 -2.04 19.83
C ILE A 283 29.69 -0.83 19.36
N ILE A 284 29.06 0.09 18.63
CA ILE A 284 29.68 1.35 18.19
C ILE A 284 28.92 2.56 18.74
N ALA A 285 29.61 3.69 18.86
CA ALA A 285 29.00 4.96 19.24
C ALA A 285 28.21 5.57 18.08
N GLY A 286 27.19 6.36 18.41
CA GLY A 286 26.49 7.21 17.45
C GLY A 286 27.37 8.33 16.89
N ILE A 287 26.86 9.01 15.87
CA ILE A 287 27.55 10.08 15.13
C ILE A 287 27.30 11.44 15.78
N ASP A 288 26.10 11.66 16.32
CA ASP A 288 25.59 12.97 16.75
C ASP A 288 25.42 13.07 18.28
N THR A 289 25.16 11.95 18.97
CA THR A 289 25.05 11.95 20.45
C THR A 289 25.96 10.94 21.12
N VAL A 290 26.64 11.39 22.18
CA VAL A 290 27.58 10.56 22.96
C VAL A 290 26.91 9.40 23.69
N THR A 291 25.58 9.41 23.83
CA THR A 291 24.84 8.37 24.54
C THR A 291 24.22 7.33 23.61
N ASN A 292 24.01 7.65 22.33
CA ASN A 292 23.53 6.67 21.35
C ASN A 292 24.62 5.65 21.08
N ARG A 293 24.21 4.39 21.07
CA ARG A 293 25.06 3.23 20.78
C ARG A 293 24.28 2.31 19.85
N TYR A 294 25.00 1.58 19.01
CA TYR A 294 24.43 0.66 18.03
C TYR A 294 25.09 -0.70 18.17
N TYR A 295 24.28 -1.74 18.13
CA TYR A 295 24.72 -3.14 18.26
C TYR A 295 24.58 -3.85 16.93
N CYS A 296 25.61 -4.56 16.50
CA CYS A 296 25.57 -5.40 15.32
C CYS A 296 24.99 -6.77 15.67
N SER A 297 23.74 -6.99 15.26
CA SER A 297 23.03 -8.25 15.45
C SER A 297 23.07 -9.12 14.19
N ALA A 298 22.48 -10.32 14.27
CA ALA A 298 22.31 -11.19 13.11
C ALA A 298 21.43 -10.55 12.02
N ASN A 299 20.56 -9.61 12.40
CA ASN A 299 19.64 -8.89 11.51
C ASN A 299 20.16 -7.50 11.11
N GLY A 300 21.43 -7.19 11.37
CA GLY A 300 22.05 -5.91 11.10
C GLY A 300 22.11 -4.98 12.32
N TRP A 301 22.40 -3.70 12.08
CA TRP A 301 22.51 -2.69 13.13
C TRP A 301 21.16 -2.39 13.79
N VAL A 302 21.13 -2.47 15.12
CA VAL A 302 20.00 -2.07 15.97
C VAL A 302 20.44 -0.97 16.93
N ASP A 303 19.52 -0.06 17.29
CA ASP A 303 19.77 0.94 18.32
C ASP A 303 19.88 0.23 19.68
N PHE A 304 21.09 0.20 20.24
CA PHE A 304 21.38 -0.50 21.49
C PHE A 304 20.61 0.09 22.67
N MET A 305 20.37 1.41 22.63
CA MET A 305 19.67 2.12 23.70
C MET A 305 18.16 1.90 23.62
N ALA A 306 17.63 1.58 22.44
CA ALA A 306 16.24 1.15 22.26
C ALA A 306 16.07 -0.35 22.55
N TRP A 307 14.83 -0.78 22.79
CA TRP A 307 14.55 -2.19 22.98
C TRP A 307 14.65 -2.95 21.67
N SER A 308 15.35 -4.07 21.73
CA SER A 308 15.42 -5.06 20.68
C SER A 308 15.74 -6.40 21.32
N PHE A 309 15.02 -7.44 20.91
CA PHE A 309 15.28 -8.81 21.34
C PHE A 309 16.58 -9.37 20.73
N ASP A 310 17.08 -8.76 19.66
CA ASP A 310 18.34 -9.11 19.00
C ASP A 310 19.58 -8.75 19.83
N VAL A 311 19.43 -7.89 20.85
CA VAL A 311 20.52 -7.53 21.77
C VAL A 311 20.50 -8.51 22.95
N PRO A 312 21.55 -9.35 23.15
CA PRO A 312 21.59 -10.33 24.22
C PRO A 312 21.41 -9.70 25.61
N LYS A 313 20.78 -10.45 26.53
CA LYS A 313 20.54 -9.98 27.91
C LYS A 313 21.83 -9.63 28.65
N GLU A 314 22.95 -10.23 28.29
CA GLU A 314 24.27 -10.03 28.90
C GLU A 314 24.70 -8.55 28.84
N TYR A 315 24.29 -7.85 27.78
CA TYR A 315 24.56 -6.42 27.59
C TYR A 315 23.54 -5.50 28.28
N ARG A 316 22.50 -6.06 28.90
CA ARG A 316 21.48 -5.30 29.65
C ARG A 316 21.87 -5.13 31.12
N PHE A 317 22.78 -5.96 31.64
CA PHE A 317 23.29 -5.84 33.00
C PHE A 317 24.26 -4.68 33.14
N ASN A 318 24.20 -3.98 34.28
CA ASN A 318 25.19 -2.99 34.64
C ASN A 318 26.56 -3.65 34.96
N PRO A 319 27.64 -3.39 34.21
CA PRO A 319 28.94 -4.01 34.45
C PRO A 319 29.61 -3.61 35.77
N ASP A 320 29.17 -2.52 36.40
CA ASP A 320 29.72 -2.03 37.67
C ASP A 320 29.11 -2.73 38.90
N ILE A 321 28.14 -3.63 38.68
CA ILE A 321 27.49 -4.40 39.75
C ILE A 321 28.09 -5.81 39.82
N ASP A 322 28.45 -6.22 41.04
CA ASP A 322 28.83 -7.60 41.33
C ASP A 322 27.57 -8.47 41.51
N TYR A 323 27.28 -9.29 40.48
CA TYR A 323 26.15 -10.21 40.50
C TYR A 323 26.55 -11.56 41.09
N GLY A 324 25.70 -12.07 41.99
CA GLY A 324 25.69 -13.49 42.29
C GLY A 324 25.03 -14.30 41.18
N SER A 325 24.94 -15.61 41.36
CA SER A 325 24.18 -16.48 40.48
C SER A 325 23.46 -17.57 41.25
N MET A 326 22.46 -18.16 40.61
CA MET A 326 21.78 -19.36 41.03
C MET A 326 21.51 -20.24 39.81
N THR A 327 21.58 -21.56 39.97
CA THR A 327 21.22 -22.51 38.90
C THR A 327 19.92 -23.21 39.26
N ASP A 328 18.93 -23.11 38.37
CA ASP A 328 17.65 -23.79 38.53
C ASP A 328 17.86 -25.26 38.19
N LYS A 329 17.67 -26.13 39.18
CA LYS A 329 17.92 -27.57 39.02
C LYS A 329 16.91 -28.24 38.09
N ARG A 330 15.77 -27.59 37.81
CA ARG A 330 14.68 -28.14 37.01
C ARG A 330 15.02 -28.14 35.52
N ASP A 331 15.76 -27.13 35.04
CA ASP A 331 16.12 -26.97 33.62
C ASP A 331 17.62 -26.70 33.39
N GLY A 332 18.42 -26.56 34.44
CA GLY A 332 19.86 -26.27 34.36
C GLY A 332 20.19 -24.81 34.04
N LYS A 333 19.19 -23.93 33.89
CA LYS A 333 19.43 -22.52 33.57
C LYS A 333 20.05 -21.79 34.77
N THR A 334 21.07 -21.00 34.50
CA THR A 334 21.72 -20.17 35.51
C THR A 334 21.25 -18.73 35.35
N TYR A 335 20.74 -18.17 36.44
CA TYR A 335 20.22 -16.82 36.52
C TYR A 335 21.13 -15.97 37.40
N ARG A 336 21.42 -14.73 36.97
CA ARG A 336 22.09 -13.75 37.82
C ARG A 336 21.19 -13.33 38.97
N THR A 337 21.82 -12.97 40.08
CA THR A 337 21.13 -12.53 41.30
C THR A 337 21.82 -11.31 41.90
N VAL A 338 21.07 -10.48 42.61
CA VAL A 338 21.60 -9.30 43.28
C VAL A 338 21.00 -9.16 44.67
N LYS A 339 21.79 -8.64 45.61
CA LYS A 339 21.29 -8.30 46.94
C LYS A 339 20.95 -6.80 47.00
N ILE A 340 19.67 -6.49 47.21
CA ILE A 340 19.17 -5.11 47.34
C ILE A 340 18.60 -4.95 48.75
N GLY A 341 19.25 -4.13 49.56
CA GLY A 341 18.96 -4.06 51.00
C GLY A 341 19.16 -5.43 51.66
N ASN A 342 18.08 -5.98 52.23
CA ASN A 342 18.10 -7.29 52.89
C ASN A 342 17.55 -8.43 52.02
N GLN A 343 17.06 -8.13 50.82
CA GLN A 343 16.44 -9.10 49.92
C GLN A 343 17.43 -9.50 48.81
N THR A 344 17.41 -10.78 48.42
CA THR A 344 18.20 -11.28 47.28
C THR A 344 17.27 -11.64 46.13
N TRP A 345 17.37 -10.90 45.04
CA TRP A 345 16.50 -10.97 43.87
C TRP A 345 17.20 -11.68 42.72
N MET A 346 16.43 -12.36 41.85
CA MET A 346 16.90 -12.58 40.49
C MET A 346 17.16 -11.22 39.83
N ALA A 347 18.27 -11.10 39.10
CA ALA A 347 18.67 -9.91 38.35
C ALA A 347 18.19 -9.95 36.89
N GLU A 348 17.58 -11.05 36.47
CA GLU A 348 16.97 -11.24 35.16
C GLU A 348 15.62 -11.94 35.30
N ASN A 349 14.83 -11.95 34.23
CA ASN A 349 13.48 -12.53 34.22
C ASN A 349 13.56 -14.06 34.16
N LEU A 350 12.67 -14.75 34.88
CA LEU A 350 12.61 -16.21 34.85
C LEU A 350 12.25 -16.73 33.45
N ASN A 351 12.97 -17.75 32.97
CA ASN A 351 12.77 -18.37 31.65
C ASN A 351 12.60 -19.91 31.77
N TYR A 352 11.86 -20.34 32.79
CA TYR A 352 11.53 -21.75 33.02
C TYR A 352 10.33 -22.17 32.16
N ALA A 353 10.53 -23.12 31.25
CA ALA A 353 9.49 -23.53 30.31
C ALA A 353 8.59 -24.67 30.82
N GLY A 354 9.04 -25.46 31.80
CA GLY A 354 8.30 -26.63 32.32
C GLY A 354 7.63 -27.47 31.22
N ASP A 355 6.39 -27.91 31.47
CA ASP A 355 5.53 -28.62 30.52
C ASP A 355 4.86 -27.67 29.50
N GLY A 356 5.63 -26.75 28.91
CA GLY A 356 5.12 -25.76 27.95
C GLY A 356 4.41 -24.58 28.61
N ILE A 357 4.81 -24.21 29.82
CA ILE A 357 4.29 -23.05 30.53
C ILE A 357 4.97 -21.74 30.12
N GLY A 358 4.17 -20.68 30.13
CA GLY A 358 4.59 -19.34 29.76
C GLY A 358 4.92 -19.17 28.28
N HIS A 359 4.95 -17.93 27.84
CA HIS A 359 5.14 -17.56 26.44
C HIS A 359 6.40 -16.73 26.23
N CYS A 360 7.04 -16.92 25.07
CA CYS A 360 8.01 -15.97 24.56
C CYS A 360 7.26 -14.84 23.85
N TYR A 361 7.82 -13.63 23.88
CA TYR A 361 7.21 -12.49 23.21
C TYR A 361 7.02 -12.77 21.71
N ASP A 362 5.86 -12.43 21.14
CA ASP A 362 5.45 -12.74 19.76
C ASP A 362 5.46 -14.24 19.40
N ASP A 363 5.44 -15.12 20.41
CA ASP A 363 5.62 -16.58 20.23
C ASP A 363 6.92 -16.97 19.49
N VAL A 364 7.93 -16.08 19.49
CA VAL A 364 9.27 -16.33 18.94
C VAL A 364 10.18 -16.86 20.05
N SER A 365 10.67 -18.10 19.91
CA SER A 365 11.45 -18.80 20.94
C SER A 365 12.66 -18.02 21.45
N GLU A 366 13.37 -17.36 20.54
CA GLU A 366 14.61 -16.62 20.77
C GLU A 366 14.38 -15.40 21.67
N ASN A 367 13.18 -14.81 21.63
CA ASN A 367 12.84 -13.64 22.46
C ASN A 367 12.86 -13.97 23.96
N CYS A 368 12.64 -15.23 24.35
CA CYS A 368 12.75 -15.67 25.73
C CYS A 368 14.19 -15.59 26.27
N GLU A 369 15.21 -15.71 25.43
CA GLU A 369 16.60 -15.66 25.88
C GLU A 369 17.00 -14.25 26.32
N THR A 370 16.38 -13.22 25.73
CA THR A 370 16.62 -11.81 26.06
C THR A 370 15.61 -11.28 27.09
N GLY A 371 14.31 -11.52 26.89
CA GLY A 371 13.24 -10.94 27.71
C GLY A 371 12.75 -11.83 28.86
N GLY A 372 13.13 -13.11 28.89
CA GLY A 372 12.48 -14.12 29.73
C GLY A 372 11.10 -14.52 29.23
N ARG A 373 10.40 -15.37 30.00
CA ARG A 373 9.04 -15.80 29.70
C ARG A 373 8.01 -14.91 30.38
N LEU A 374 6.86 -14.80 29.72
CA LEU A 374 5.64 -14.22 30.26
C LEU A 374 4.77 -15.35 30.82
N TYR A 375 4.31 -15.23 32.06
CA TYR A 375 3.49 -16.26 32.73
C TYR A 375 2.14 -15.70 33.10
N LYS A 376 1.09 -16.55 33.01
CA LYS A 376 -0.19 -16.28 33.66
C LYS A 376 -0.06 -16.36 35.18
N TRP A 377 -0.90 -15.63 35.89
CA TRP A 377 -0.78 -15.52 37.34
C TRP A 377 -0.99 -16.85 38.07
N ASP A 378 -1.93 -17.68 37.61
CA ASP A 378 -2.23 -18.99 38.19
C ASP A 378 -1.00 -19.91 38.23
N VAL A 379 -0.22 -19.92 37.14
CA VAL A 379 1.05 -20.64 37.00
C VAL A 379 2.18 -19.95 37.77
N ALA A 380 2.26 -18.62 37.70
CA ALA A 380 3.36 -17.85 38.27
C ALA A 380 3.51 -18.02 39.79
N ARG A 381 2.42 -18.35 40.50
CA ARG A 381 2.45 -18.58 41.96
C ARG A 381 3.44 -19.67 42.38
N ASP A 382 3.61 -20.68 41.53
CA ASP A 382 4.40 -21.88 41.83
C ASP A 382 5.60 -22.06 40.88
N VAL A 383 5.88 -21.06 40.03
CA VAL A 383 6.89 -21.19 38.96
C VAL A 383 8.31 -20.98 39.44
N CYS A 384 8.52 -20.29 40.56
CA CYS A 384 9.85 -20.05 41.10
C CYS A 384 10.50 -21.35 41.63
N PRO A 385 11.83 -21.52 41.50
CA PRO A 385 12.51 -22.73 41.95
C PRO A 385 12.56 -22.84 43.47
N GLU A 386 12.84 -24.04 43.99
CA GLU A 386 12.97 -24.29 45.44
C GLU A 386 13.95 -23.31 46.11
N GLY A 387 13.55 -22.73 47.25
CA GLY A 387 14.29 -21.69 47.95
C GLY A 387 14.06 -20.28 47.40
N TRP A 388 13.15 -20.14 46.43
CA TRP A 388 12.72 -18.88 45.83
C TRP A 388 11.19 -18.88 45.67
N HIS A 389 10.58 -17.70 45.73
CA HIS A 389 9.13 -17.54 45.60
C HIS A 389 8.76 -16.35 44.70
N LEU A 390 7.50 -16.33 44.26
CA LEU A 390 6.90 -15.18 43.59
C LEU A 390 6.71 -14.05 44.63
N PRO A 391 7.38 -12.90 44.49
CA PRO A 391 7.37 -11.86 45.51
C PRO A 391 5.96 -11.30 45.74
N SER A 392 5.65 -10.96 46.98
CA SER A 392 4.45 -10.25 47.35
C SER A 392 4.56 -8.74 47.08
N LYS A 393 3.41 -8.04 47.07
CA LYS A 393 3.36 -6.57 47.03
C LYS A 393 4.24 -5.94 48.11
N LYS A 394 4.19 -6.47 49.34
CA LYS A 394 4.96 -5.95 50.49
C LYS A 394 6.46 -6.13 50.30
N GLU A 395 6.89 -7.18 49.61
CA GLU A 395 8.30 -7.42 49.31
C GLU A 395 8.82 -6.46 48.25
N PHE A 396 8.01 -6.11 47.24
CA PHE A 396 8.33 -5.03 46.31
C PHE A 396 8.34 -3.65 46.99
N GLU A 397 7.42 -3.36 47.92
CA GLU A 397 7.45 -2.12 48.71
C GLU A 397 8.73 -2.02 49.59
N THR A 398 9.22 -3.16 50.10
CA THR A 398 10.49 -3.26 50.82
C THR A 398 11.67 -2.96 49.90
N LEU A 399 11.66 -3.51 48.68
CA LEU A 399 12.64 -3.21 47.64
C LEU A 399 12.68 -1.71 47.33
N PHE A 400 11.54 -1.09 47.05
CA PHE A 400 11.46 0.35 46.76
C PHE A 400 12.00 1.21 47.92
N SER A 401 11.67 0.84 49.15
CA SER A 401 12.17 1.52 50.35
C SER A 401 13.69 1.41 50.49
N ALA A 402 14.29 0.29 50.09
CA ALA A 402 15.73 0.12 50.08
C ALA A 402 16.40 1.01 49.02
N VAL A 403 15.84 1.07 47.82
CA VAL A 403 16.38 1.85 46.70
C VAL A 403 16.16 3.34 46.86
N LYS A 404 15.07 3.78 47.51
CA LYS A 404 14.79 5.20 47.77
C LYS A 404 15.96 5.91 48.47
N ARG A 405 16.69 5.21 49.37
CA ARG A 405 17.88 5.75 50.04
C ARG A 405 19.06 5.98 49.09
N ALA A 406 19.22 5.14 48.07
CA ALA A 406 20.23 5.34 47.02
C ALA A 406 19.79 6.48 46.08
N TYR A 407 18.51 6.46 45.69
CA TYR A 407 17.89 7.46 44.84
C TYR A 407 17.98 8.90 45.40
N ASP A 408 17.87 9.09 46.72
CA ASP A 408 17.94 10.42 47.35
C ASP A 408 19.28 11.17 47.10
N LYS A 409 20.30 10.50 46.57
CA LYS A 409 21.58 11.10 46.16
C LYS A 409 21.58 11.68 44.74
N TYR A 410 20.57 11.36 43.94
CA TYR A 410 20.47 11.77 42.54
C TYR A 410 19.65 13.04 42.37
N ASP A 411 19.93 13.79 41.29
CA ASP A 411 19.14 14.96 40.91
C ASP A 411 17.75 14.51 40.43
N LYS A 412 16.73 14.79 41.26
CA LYS A 412 15.34 14.42 41.00
C LYS A 412 14.71 15.19 39.85
N ALA A 413 15.36 16.24 39.36
CA ALA A 413 14.98 16.92 38.13
C ALA A 413 15.43 16.15 36.88
N GLN A 414 16.37 15.21 37.01
CA GLN A 414 16.95 14.45 35.91
C GLN A 414 16.57 12.97 35.94
N TYR A 415 16.41 12.39 37.13
CA TYR A 415 16.20 10.96 37.31
C TYR A 415 14.98 10.66 38.18
N SER A 416 14.29 9.58 37.85
CA SER A 416 13.20 9.01 38.63
C SER A 416 13.68 7.86 39.51
N LEU A 417 12.84 7.44 40.46
CA LEU A 417 13.09 6.21 41.21
C LEU A 417 13.11 4.98 40.29
N ALA A 418 12.35 4.98 39.20
CA ALA A 418 12.28 3.88 38.26
C ALA A 418 13.62 3.65 37.55
N ASP A 419 14.33 4.72 37.21
CA ASP A 419 15.61 4.63 36.48
C ASP A 419 16.68 3.90 37.29
N MET A 420 16.54 3.85 38.61
CA MET A 420 17.44 3.09 39.48
C MET A 420 17.34 1.58 39.24
N PHE A 421 16.20 1.07 38.75
CA PHE A 421 15.92 -0.34 38.52
C PHE A 421 16.07 -0.77 37.06
N LYS A 422 15.79 0.15 36.14
CA LYS A 422 15.83 -0.08 34.69
C LYS A 422 17.25 -0.37 34.25
N ALA A 423 17.42 -1.41 33.43
CA ALA A 423 18.66 -1.73 32.72
C ALA A 423 19.28 -0.51 32.02
N THR A 424 20.61 -0.49 31.87
CA THR A 424 21.35 0.65 31.31
C THR A 424 21.10 0.93 29.82
N SER A 425 20.33 0.06 29.16
CA SER A 425 19.96 0.15 27.76
C SER A 425 18.59 -0.50 27.55
N GLY A 426 17.94 -0.24 26.42
CA GLY A 426 16.65 -0.83 26.06
C GLY A 426 15.44 0.06 26.34
N TRP A 427 15.62 1.18 27.03
CA TRP A 427 14.53 2.04 27.48
C TRP A 427 14.32 3.31 26.62
N LYS A 428 15.17 3.54 25.61
CA LYS A 428 15.00 4.66 24.67
C LYS A 428 13.73 4.47 23.84
N ASN A 429 12.81 5.44 23.91
CA ASN A 429 11.60 5.52 23.09
C ASN A 429 11.31 6.98 22.69
N ASP A 430 10.45 7.17 21.69
CA ASP A 430 10.15 8.49 21.12
C ASP A 430 9.25 9.36 22.03
N TYR A 431 8.66 8.77 23.08
CA TYR A 431 7.65 9.42 23.93
C TYR A 431 8.23 10.09 25.18
N SER A 432 9.47 9.76 25.58
CA SER A 432 10.09 10.32 26.78
C SER A 432 11.46 10.91 26.50
N ARG A 433 11.67 12.16 26.96
CA ARG A 433 12.96 12.86 26.88
C ARG A 433 14.02 12.28 27.84
N TRP A 434 13.63 11.42 28.80
CA TRP A 434 14.43 11.16 30.01
C TRP A 434 14.40 9.72 30.53
N THR A 435 14.61 8.69 29.71
CA THR A 435 14.65 7.33 30.26
C THR A 435 15.80 6.48 29.73
N GLN A 436 17.01 6.87 30.10
CA GLN A 436 18.09 5.88 30.23
C GLN A 436 17.98 5.29 31.64
N GLY A 437 17.79 3.98 31.73
CA GLY A 437 17.97 3.30 33.00
C GLY A 437 19.40 3.46 33.49
N LEU A 438 19.58 3.59 34.79
CA LEU A 438 20.90 3.66 35.43
C LEU A 438 21.31 2.33 36.06
N ASP A 439 20.32 1.51 36.42
CA ASP A 439 20.50 0.22 37.09
C ASP A 439 21.52 0.25 38.24
N VAL A 440 21.42 1.26 39.10
CA VAL A 440 22.43 1.49 40.16
C VAL A 440 22.35 0.47 41.30
N VAL A 441 21.34 -0.40 41.27
CA VAL A 441 21.13 -1.46 42.26
C VAL A 441 21.24 -2.87 41.67
N GLY A 442 21.53 -3.00 40.37
CA GLY A 442 21.62 -4.29 39.67
C GLY A 442 20.31 -5.05 39.56
N PHE A 443 19.18 -4.35 39.59
CA PHE A 443 17.91 -5.01 39.31
C PHE A 443 17.79 -5.29 37.82
N SER A 444 18.41 -4.52 36.92
CA SER A 444 18.48 -4.79 35.48
C SER A 444 17.12 -5.08 34.84
N ALA A 445 16.09 -4.31 35.19
CA ALA A 445 14.77 -4.48 34.59
C ALA A 445 14.80 -4.12 33.10
N VAL A 446 14.31 -5.05 32.28
CA VAL A 446 14.17 -4.87 30.83
C VAL A 446 12.70 -4.66 30.46
N PRO A 447 12.38 -3.81 29.47
CA PRO A 447 11.01 -3.52 29.07
C PRO A 447 10.48 -4.61 28.12
N ALA A 448 10.32 -5.83 28.62
CA ALA A 448 9.89 -6.98 27.82
C ALA A 448 8.39 -6.95 27.47
N GLY A 449 7.62 -5.97 27.96
CA GLY A 449 6.18 -5.87 27.70
C GLY A 449 5.38 -6.98 28.38
N GLY A 450 4.26 -7.35 27.77
CA GLY A 450 3.36 -8.40 28.24
C GLY A 450 2.39 -8.87 27.17
N LYS A 451 1.55 -9.86 27.51
CA LYS A 451 0.53 -10.44 26.63
C LYS A 451 -0.86 -10.28 27.25
N HIS A 452 -1.89 -10.12 26.42
CA HIS A 452 -3.29 -9.95 26.84
C HIS A 452 -3.57 -8.68 27.68
N ILE A 453 -2.73 -7.65 27.54
CA ILE A 453 -2.81 -6.41 28.33
C ILE A 453 -4.12 -5.62 28.10
N TYR A 454 -4.52 -5.46 26.84
CA TYR A 454 -5.71 -4.68 26.47
C TYR A 454 -6.99 -5.53 26.44
N SER A 455 -6.86 -6.83 26.17
CA SER A 455 -8.00 -7.74 26.04
C SER A 455 -7.58 -9.19 26.22
N TYR A 456 -8.26 -9.92 27.11
CA TYR A 456 -8.09 -11.37 27.24
C TYR A 456 -8.62 -12.16 26.03
N ARG A 457 -9.39 -11.52 25.14
CA ARG A 457 -9.94 -12.17 23.93
C ARG A 457 -8.99 -12.12 22.73
N MET A 458 -7.95 -11.28 22.79
CA MET A 458 -6.99 -11.12 21.69
C MET A 458 -5.59 -11.45 22.20
N PRO A 459 -4.90 -12.47 21.65
CA PRO A 459 -3.56 -12.88 22.07
C PRO A 459 -2.49 -11.92 21.56
N GLU A 460 -2.60 -10.66 21.94
CA GLU A 460 -1.69 -9.61 21.50
C GLU A 460 -0.57 -9.39 22.51
N TYR A 461 0.66 -9.35 21.99
CA TYR A 461 1.84 -8.90 22.69
C TYR A 461 1.97 -7.39 22.52
N ASN A 462 2.22 -6.68 23.61
CA ASN A 462 2.22 -5.22 23.60
C ASN A 462 3.28 -4.64 24.53
N LEU A 463 3.58 -3.36 24.34
CA LEU A 463 4.35 -2.51 25.26
C LEU A 463 5.82 -2.90 25.51
N ALA A 464 6.37 -3.84 24.73
CA ALA A 464 7.82 -4.05 24.72
C ALA A 464 8.54 -2.76 24.30
N GLY A 465 9.65 -2.46 24.96
CA GLY A 465 10.40 -1.21 24.82
C GLY A 465 9.84 0.00 25.55
N SER A 466 8.68 -0.11 26.18
CA SER A 466 8.08 0.98 26.96
C SER A 466 7.83 0.63 28.43
N PHE A 467 7.48 -0.63 28.72
CA PHE A 467 7.13 -1.06 30.08
C PHE A 467 7.74 -2.42 30.45
N ALA A 468 8.10 -2.54 31.73
CA ALA A 468 8.38 -3.81 32.38
C ALA A 468 7.30 -4.11 33.43
N PHE A 469 6.68 -5.28 33.32
CA PHE A 469 5.65 -5.75 34.23
C PHE A 469 6.15 -6.98 34.98
N PHE A 470 6.00 -6.99 36.30
CA PHE A 470 6.37 -8.13 37.15
C PHE A 470 5.19 -8.58 38.01
N LEU A 471 4.84 -9.86 37.90
CA LEU A 471 3.79 -10.45 38.72
C LEU A 471 4.16 -10.45 40.20
N THR A 472 3.13 -10.29 41.04
CA THR A 472 3.23 -10.51 42.48
C THR A 472 2.36 -11.69 42.91
N SER A 473 2.65 -12.29 44.06
CA SER A 473 1.79 -13.30 44.69
C SER A 473 0.56 -12.69 45.39
N THR A 474 0.46 -11.36 45.46
CA THR A 474 -0.62 -10.67 46.19
C THR A 474 -1.82 -10.45 45.30
N GLU A 475 -2.85 -11.25 45.53
CA GLU A 475 -4.17 -11.09 44.91
C GLU A 475 -4.83 -9.76 45.34
N TYR A 476 -5.42 -9.03 44.38
CA TYR A 476 -6.23 -7.86 44.67
C TYR A 476 -7.71 -8.24 44.83
N ASN A 477 -8.24 -9.04 43.89
CA ASN A 477 -9.55 -9.68 43.99
C ASN A 477 -9.64 -10.89 43.03
N GLU A 478 -10.83 -11.47 42.88
CA GLU A 478 -11.06 -12.67 42.06
C GLU A 478 -10.54 -12.55 40.61
N ARG A 479 -10.53 -11.34 40.02
CA ARG A 479 -10.12 -11.10 38.63
C ARG A 479 -8.72 -10.50 38.47
N TYR A 480 -8.22 -9.80 39.48
CA TYR A 480 -7.02 -8.97 39.36
C TYR A 480 -5.96 -9.29 40.42
N VAL A 481 -4.71 -9.03 40.09
CA VAL A 481 -3.53 -9.20 40.93
C VAL A 481 -2.77 -7.88 41.04
N HIS A 482 -2.09 -7.63 42.15
CA HIS A 482 -1.10 -6.56 42.18
C HIS A 482 0.07 -6.87 41.22
N VAL A 483 0.48 -5.88 40.43
CA VAL A 483 1.60 -5.99 39.47
C VAL A 483 2.58 -4.87 39.74
N MET A 484 3.88 -5.19 39.77
CA MET A 484 4.91 -4.14 39.74
C MET A 484 5.09 -3.64 38.31
N LEU A 485 5.02 -2.33 38.14
CA LEU A 485 5.20 -1.64 36.88
C LEU A 485 6.46 -0.77 36.94
N LEU A 486 7.28 -0.86 35.90
CA LEU A 486 8.27 0.16 35.56
C LEU A 486 7.92 0.73 34.18
N GLY A 487 7.55 2.01 34.16
CA GLY A 487 7.23 2.78 32.95
C GLY A 487 8.16 3.97 32.76
N THR A 488 7.72 5.02 32.06
CA THR A 488 8.59 6.18 31.77
C THR A 488 9.12 6.83 33.05
N ASP A 489 8.27 7.27 33.98
CA ASP A 489 8.77 8.02 35.15
C ASP A 489 8.42 7.35 36.50
N GLU A 490 7.65 6.26 36.47
CA GLU A 490 7.09 5.64 37.68
C GLU A 490 7.61 4.22 37.95
N ALA A 491 7.96 3.98 39.21
CA ALA A 491 8.12 2.66 39.79
C ALA A 491 7.06 2.48 40.88
N SER A 492 6.10 1.58 40.63
CA SER A 492 4.96 1.41 41.51
C SER A 492 4.48 -0.04 41.50
N VAL A 493 3.80 -0.45 42.58
CA VAL A 493 2.95 -1.64 42.55
C VAL A 493 1.51 -1.16 42.39
N VAL A 494 0.90 -1.51 41.27
CA VAL A 494 -0.44 -1.04 40.88
C VAL A 494 -1.47 -2.15 41.04
N SER A 495 -2.72 -1.73 41.22
CA SER A 495 -3.92 -2.56 41.09
C SER A 495 -5.07 -1.65 40.68
N ASN A 496 -5.90 -2.13 39.76
CA ASN A 496 -7.16 -1.54 39.34
C ASN A 496 -7.01 -0.10 38.84
N TYR A 497 -6.38 0.06 37.68
CA TYR A 497 -6.47 1.30 36.91
C TYR A 497 -7.87 1.35 36.24
N MET A 498 -8.49 2.53 36.26
CA MET A 498 -9.94 2.74 36.17
C MET A 498 -10.64 2.10 34.95
N GLU A 499 -11.96 1.88 35.08
CA GLU A 499 -12.85 1.41 34.02
C GLU A 499 -12.68 2.26 32.74
N GLY A 500 -12.01 1.71 31.72
CA GLY A 500 -11.68 2.38 30.45
C GLY A 500 -10.19 2.48 30.10
N ASP A 501 -9.28 2.14 31.02
CA ASP A 501 -7.84 1.99 30.75
C ASP A 501 -7.45 0.50 30.54
N PRO A 502 -6.26 0.20 29.99
CA PRO A 502 -5.82 -1.18 29.75
C PRO A 502 -5.71 -1.99 31.05
N HIS A 503 -6.03 -3.27 30.98
CA HIS A 503 -6.06 -4.19 32.12
C HIS A 503 -4.67 -4.72 32.47
N TYR A 504 -3.78 -3.84 32.91
CA TYR A 504 -2.39 -4.13 33.28
C TYR A 504 -2.22 -5.09 34.47
N ASP A 505 -3.31 -5.55 35.08
CA ASP A 505 -3.35 -6.26 36.35
C ASP A 505 -4.31 -7.47 36.34
N SER A 506 -4.85 -7.83 35.17
CA SER A 506 -5.70 -9.02 35.01
C SER A 506 -4.92 -10.30 35.28
N LYS A 507 -5.54 -11.26 35.96
CA LYS A 507 -4.97 -12.61 36.15
C LYS A 507 -4.84 -13.39 34.83
N GLU A 508 -5.56 -12.98 33.79
CA GLU A 508 -5.44 -13.54 32.43
C GLU A 508 -4.29 -12.94 31.62
N SER A 509 -3.77 -11.78 32.04
CA SER A 509 -2.58 -11.18 31.42
C SER A 509 -1.33 -11.95 31.79
N GLU A 510 -0.34 -11.94 30.90
CA GLU A 510 0.92 -12.64 31.11
C GLU A 510 2.06 -11.64 31.21
N PHE A 511 2.83 -11.73 32.29
CA PHE A 511 3.92 -10.82 32.59
C PHE A 511 5.16 -11.57 33.07
N SER A 512 6.28 -10.85 33.15
CA SER A 512 7.55 -11.42 33.61
C SER A 512 7.49 -11.79 35.09
N VAL A 513 8.30 -12.77 35.49
CA VAL A 513 8.48 -13.17 36.90
C VAL A 513 9.92 -12.88 37.34
N ARG A 514 10.05 -12.23 38.50
CA ARG A 514 11.30 -11.96 39.20
C ARG A 514 11.29 -12.66 40.56
N CYS A 515 11.86 -13.85 40.65
CA CYS A 515 11.81 -14.60 41.90
C CYS A 515 12.66 -13.93 42.99
N LEU A 516 12.16 -14.00 44.22
CA LEU A 516 12.85 -13.54 45.43
C LEU A 516 13.29 -14.75 46.24
N LYS A 517 14.52 -14.70 46.78
CA LYS A 517 15.05 -15.78 47.61
C LYS A 517 14.37 -15.82 48.97
N ASP A 518 14.03 -17.02 49.44
CA ASP A 518 13.42 -17.22 50.75
C ASP A 518 14.32 -16.68 51.87
N ALA A 519 13.70 -16.04 52.86
CA ALA A 519 14.40 -15.65 54.08
C ALA A 519 14.83 -16.92 54.84
N LYS A 520 16.08 -16.94 55.30
CA LYS A 520 16.60 -17.99 56.16
C LYS A 520 16.10 -17.87 57.60
#